data_AF-A0A954F5X7-F1
#
_entry.id   AF-A0A954F5X7-F1
#
_cell.length_a   1.000
_cell.length_b   1.000
_cell.length_c   1.000
_cell.angle_alpha   90.00
_cell.angle_beta   90.00
_cell.angle_gamma   90.00
#
_symmetry.space_group_name_H-M   'P 1'
#
loop_
_entity.id
_entity.type
_entity.pdbx_description
1 polymer ?
#
loop_
_entity_poly.entity_id
_entity_poly.type
_entity_poly.pdbx_seq_one_letter_code
_entity_poly.pdbx_strand_id
1 'polypeptide(L)'
;MTPFARIQRHASPLLYRLGMYSGLRALRNRARALAEQRPQGAHALHGMRVPLGDLGEGILAVHARPRPAGAPPEARFAMVSARQVRPTLPSLTYRYWLLTSHFGCGHVELGFYELQGRWVFFGARNMALANAVRLGLSGKGLGHSADSSLDLIRACQTLLARNGVPTRWAEPSECARLSLHPQLVHHDQRQRVERQIKRRYATWQRRLESYDSSSLSSPSK
;
A
#
# COMPACT_ATOMS: atom_id res chain seq x y z
N MET A 1 18.16 -28.72 15.08
CA MET A 1 17.33 -27.48 15.02
C MET A 1 16.34 -27.54 16.18
N THR A 2 16.38 -26.59 17.12
CA THR A 2 15.60 -26.71 18.38
C THR A 2 14.09 -26.52 18.13
N PRO A 3 13.21 -27.17 18.93
CA PRO A 3 11.76 -26.99 18.85
C PRO A 3 11.34 -25.51 18.98
N PHE A 4 12.04 -24.75 19.83
CA PHE A 4 11.85 -23.31 20.01
C PHE A 4 12.08 -22.48 18.73
N ALA A 5 13.09 -22.84 17.93
CA ALA A 5 13.36 -22.18 16.65
C ALA A 5 12.27 -22.47 15.59
N ARG A 6 11.60 -23.63 15.65
CA ARG A 6 10.42 -23.90 14.81
C ARG A 6 9.20 -23.10 15.27
N ILE A 7 8.97 -23.00 16.58
CA ILE A 7 7.83 -22.25 17.15
C ILE A 7 7.94 -20.76 16.81
N GLN A 8 9.11 -20.14 16.95
CA GLN A 8 9.30 -18.73 16.57
C GLN A 8 9.13 -18.47 15.07
N ARG A 9 9.51 -19.43 14.20
CA ARG A 9 9.35 -19.34 12.74
C ARG A 9 7.89 -19.38 12.29
N HIS A 10 7.01 -20.10 13.02
CA HIS A 10 5.59 -20.23 12.68
C HIS A 10 4.66 -19.29 13.47
N ALA A 11 5.07 -18.87 14.67
CA ALA A 11 4.27 -17.97 15.51
C ALA A 11 4.17 -16.56 14.92
N SER A 12 5.22 -16.01 14.30
CA SER A 12 5.19 -14.65 13.75
C SER A 12 4.17 -14.47 12.61
N PRO A 13 4.08 -15.36 11.59
CA PRO A 13 3.02 -15.30 10.58
C PRO A 13 1.62 -15.52 11.13
N LEU A 14 1.44 -16.44 12.09
CA LEU A 14 0.13 -16.72 12.71
C LEU A 14 -0.36 -15.53 13.54
N LEU A 15 0.48 -15.02 14.45
CA LEU A 15 0.18 -13.83 15.25
C LEU A 15 -0.06 -12.61 14.38
N TYR A 16 0.68 -12.47 13.27
CA TYR A 16 0.42 -11.43 12.28
C TYR A 16 -0.98 -11.57 11.66
N ARG A 17 -1.39 -12.79 11.26
CA ARG A 17 -2.74 -13.05 10.72
C ARG A 17 -3.82 -12.79 11.75
N LEU A 18 -3.65 -13.26 12.99
CA LEU A 18 -4.59 -13.02 14.08
C LEU A 18 -4.71 -11.52 14.38
N GLY A 19 -3.59 -10.79 14.47
CA GLY A 19 -3.60 -9.34 14.67
C GLY A 19 -4.21 -8.57 13.50
N MET A 20 -4.09 -9.10 12.28
CA MET A 20 -4.70 -8.52 11.07
C MET A 20 -6.22 -8.73 11.05
N TYR A 21 -6.70 -9.96 11.25
CA TYR A 21 -8.14 -10.30 11.18
C TYR A 21 -8.93 -9.89 12.42
N SER A 22 -8.28 -9.65 13.57
CA SER A 22 -8.90 -9.02 14.74
C SER A 22 -8.95 -7.49 14.66
N GLY A 23 -8.23 -6.87 13.71
CA GLY A 23 -8.11 -5.41 13.61
C GLY A 23 -7.16 -4.77 14.64
N LEU A 24 -6.65 -5.52 15.62
CA LEU A 24 -5.70 -5.02 16.64
C LEU A 24 -4.46 -4.38 16.02
N ARG A 25 -3.95 -4.95 14.91
CA ARG A 25 -2.82 -4.39 14.18
C ARG A 25 -3.13 -3.00 13.64
N ALA A 26 -4.31 -2.79 13.07
CA ALA A 26 -4.71 -1.50 12.52
C ALA A 26 -4.82 -0.43 13.61
N LEU A 27 -5.42 -0.79 14.75
CA LEU A 27 -5.51 0.10 15.93
C LEU A 27 -4.11 0.49 16.44
N ARG A 28 -3.24 -0.51 16.63
CA ARG A 28 -1.85 -0.27 17.06
C ARG A 28 -1.10 0.65 16.08
N ASN A 29 -1.29 0.43 14.78
CA ASN A 29 -0.65 1.25 13.76
C ASN A 29 -1.16 2.69 13.79
N ARG A 30 -2.48 2.91 13.92
CA ARG A 30 -3.06 4.25 14.08
C ARG A 30 -2.50 4.97 15.31
N ALA A 31 -2.45 4.28 16.46
CA ALA A 31 -1.91 4.85 17.69
C ALA A 31 -0.44 5.26 17.51
N ARG A 32 0.39 4.40 16.90
CA ARG A 32 1.79 4.72 16.61
C ARG A 32 1.92 5.89 15.64
N ALA A 33 1.07 5.97 14.62
CA ALA A 33 1.09 7.06 13.65
C ALA A 33 0.83 8.46 14.24
N LEU A 34 0.24 8.55 15.44
CA LEU A 34 0.07 9.83 16.15
C LEU A 34 1.39 10.38 16.69
N ALA A 35 2.35 9.50 17.00
CA ALA A 35 3.67 9.89 17.51
C ALA A 35 4.70 10.14 16.39
N GLU A 36 4.38 9.78 15.14
CA GLU A 36 5.28 9.88 13.99
C GLU A 36 5.11 11.22 13.26
N GLN A 37 6.21 11.79 12.78
CA GLN A 37 6.15 12.98 11.94
C GLN A 37 5.57 12.64 10.57
N ARG A 38 4.54 13.38 10.16
CA ARG A 38 3.94 13.23 8.82
C ARG A 38 4.84 13.83 7.75
N PRO A 39 4.93 13.21 6.56
CA PRO A 39 5.57 13.84 5.41
C PRO A 39 4.95 15.19 5.05
N GLN A 40 5.77 16.11 4.54
CA GLN A 40 5.28 17.39 4.03
C GLN A 40 4.33 17.16 2.85
N GLY A 41 3.28 17.97 2.73
CA GLY A 41 2.24 17.80 1.71
C GLY A 41 1.24 16.66 1.97
N ALA A 42 1.40 15.86 3.03
CA ALA A 42 0.49 14.74 3.32
C ALA A 42 -0.94 15.19 3.63
N HIS A 43 -1.10 16.42 4.14
CA HIS A 43 -2.39 17.04 4.38
C HIS A 43 -3.15 17.31 3.08
N ALA A 44 -2.45 17.60 1.97
CA ALA A 44 -3.07 17.89 0.67
C ALA A 44 -3.79 16.68 0.06
N LEU A 45 -3.45 15.46 0.50
CA LEU A 45 -4.13 14.24 0.07
C LEU A 45 -5.23 13.79 1.04
N HIS A 46 -5.15 14.15 2.32
CA HIS A 46 -6.08 13.62 3.32
C HIS A 46 -7.50 14.15 3.08
N GLY A 47 -8.48 13.26 2.98
CA GLY A 47 -9.88 13.61 2.71
C GLY A 47 -10.21 13.81 1.23
N MET A 48 -9.22 13.82 0.33
CA MET A 48 -9.45 14.01 -1.09
C MET A 48 -10.18 12.84 -1.72
N ARG A 49 -11.04 13.14 -2.70
CA ARG A 49 -11.74 12.15 -3.52
C ARG A 49 -10.94 11.84 -4.78
N VAL A 50 -10.85 10.57 -5.14
CA VAL A 50 -10.10 10.10 -6.32
C VAL A 50 -10.86 9.00 -7.06
N PRO A 51 -10.75 8.92 -8.39
CA PRO A 51 -11.22 7.76 -9.14
C PRO A 51 -10.33 6.54 -8.83
N LEU A 52 -10.94 5.37 -8.62
CA LEU A 52 -10.27 4.09 -8.37
C LEU A 52 -10.63 3.04 -9.44
N GLY A 53 -10.88 3.49 -10.67
CA GLY A 53 -11.28 2.65 -11.80
C GLY A 53 -12.60 1.93 -11.49
N ASP A 54 -12.60 0.61 -11.64
CA ASP A 54 -13.76 -0.27 -11.41
C ASP A 54 -14.30 -0.24 -9.98
N LEU A 55 -13.51 0.27 -9.01
CA LEU A 55 -13.96 0.45 -7.63
C LEU A 55 -14.81 1.71 -7.42
N GLY A 56 -14.94 2.56 -8.44
CA GLY A 56 -15.65 3.83 -8.37
C GLY A 56 -14.84 4.93 -7.67
N GLU A 57 -15.52 5.79 -6.91
CA GLU A 57 -14.89 6.88 -6.18
C GLU A 57 -14.33 6.41 -4.83
N GLY A 58 -13.11 6.83 -4.51
CA GLY A 58 -12.46 6.64 -3.23
C GLY A 58 -12.21 7.94 -2.48
N ILE A 59 -12.14 7.87 -1.14
CA ILE A 59 -11.65 8.94 -0.26
C ILE A 59 -10.31 8.49 0.33
N LEU A 60 -9.33 9.39 0.30
CA LEU A 60 -7.99 9.17 0.81
C LEU A 60 -7.86 9.49 2.29
N ALA A 61 -7.07 8.69 2.99
CA ALA A 61 -6.54 8.98 4.32
C ALA A 61 -5.03 8.76 4.28
N VAL A 62 -4.27 9.67 4.89
CA VAL A 62 -2.80 9.56 4.98
C VAL A 62 -2.37 9.36 6.43
N HIS A 63 -1.56 8.35 6.67
CA HIS A 63 -1.03 8.01 7.98
C HIS A 63 0.50 7.91 7.95
N ALA A 64 1.18 8.56 8.90
CA ALA A 64 2.60 8.38 9.11
C ALA A 64 2.90 6.95 9.57
N ARG A 65 4.10 6.45 9.27
CA ARG A 65 4.53 5.09 9.57
C ARG A 65 5.93 5.10 10.17
N PRO A 66 6.21 4.18 11.10
CA PRO A 66 7.56 3.93 11.54
C PRO A 66 8.45 3.55 10.37
N ARG A 67 9.70 4.03 10.41
CA ARG A 67 10.73 3.72 9.42
C ARG A 67 10.98 2.20 9.35
N PRO A 68 10.91 1.56 8.16
CA PRO A 68 11.30 0.17 7.99
C PRO A 68 12.78 -0.06 8.27
N ALA A 69 13.16 -1.27 8.70
CA ALA A 69 14.56 -1.63 8.88
C ALA A 69 15.33 -1.51 7.55
N GLY A 70 16.50 -0.84 7.58
CA GLY A 70 17.34 -0.59 6.41
C GLY A 70 16.89 0.57 5.51
N ALA A 71 15.84 1.31 5.87
CA ALA A 71 15.48 2.54 5.17
C ALA A 71 16.41 3.71 5.57
N PRO A 72 16.59 4.73 4.69
CA PRO A 72 17.37 5.93 5.00
C PRO A 72 16.88 6.60 6.30
N PRO A 73 17.76 6.96 7.25
CA PRO A 73 17.36 7.50 8.56
C PRO A 73 16.60 8.83 8.48
N GLU A 74 16.90 9.64 7.48
CA GLU A 74 16.29 10.94 7.22
C GLU A 74 14.92 10.85 6.50
N ALA A 75 14.54 9.67 6.01
CA ALA A 75 13.30 9.50 5.26
C ALA A 75 12.08 9.36 6.19
N ARG A 76 11.02 10.12 5.88
CA ARG A 76 9.74 10.06 6.60
C ARG A 76 8.77 9.13 5.90
N PHE A 77 8.34 8.08 6.57
CA PHE A 77 7.49 7.05 5.97
C PHE A 77 6.02 7.31 6.23
N ALA A 78 5.18 6.98 5.25
CA ALA A 78 3.75 7.07 5.39
C ALA A 78 3.04 6.10 4.44
N MET A 79 1.71 6.11 4.53
CA MET A 79 0.84 5.36 3.65
C MET A 79 -0.42 6.15 3.38
N VAL A 80 -0.81 6.14 2.11
CA VAL A 80 -2.13 6.55 1.65
C VAL A 80 -3.03 5.32 1.68
N SER A 81 -4.18 5.44 2.30
CA SER A 81 -5.25 4.44 2.33
C SER A 81 -6.46 5.03 1.63
N ALA A 82 -6.94 4.38 0.58
CA ALA A 82 -8.13 4.77 -0.16
C ALA A 82 -9.30 3.84 0.18
N ARG A 83 -10.41 4.40 0.67
CA ARG A 83 -11.68 3.68 0.89
C ARG A 83 -12.70 4.08 -0.15
N GLN A 84 -13.54 3.16 -0.58
CA GLN A 84 -14.67 3.45 -1.46
C GLN A 84 -15.69 4.32 -0.73
N VAL A 85 -16.22 5.31 -1.45
CA VAL A 85 -17.33 6.15 -0.96
C VAL A 85 -18.62 5.33 -0.92
N ARG A 86 -18.84 4.51 -1.95
CA ARG A 86 -20.01 3.65 -2.10
C ARG A 86 -19.55 2.20 -2.32
N PRO A 87 -19.23 1.45 -1.25
CA PRO A 87 -18.82 0.06 -1.37
C PRO A 87 -19.99 -0.79 -1.87
N THR A 88 -19.69 -1.81 -2.68
CA THR A 88 -20.67 -2.82 -3.11
C THR A 88 -21.06 -3.77 -1.99
N LEU A 89 -20.19 -3.94 -0.99
CA LEU A 89 -20.45 -4.78 0.18
C LEU A 89 -21.32 -4.05 1.22
N PRO A 90 -22.12 -4.80 2.01
CA PRO A 90 -22.79 -4.26 3.18
C PRO A 90 -21.82 -3.53 4.12
N SER A 91 -22.27 -2.43 4.73
CA SER A 91 -21.45 -1.50 5.52
C SER A 91 -20.60 -2.19 6.60
N LEU A 92 -21.17 -3.11 7.39
CA LEU A 92 -20.45 -3.82 8.45
C LEU A 92 -19.36 -4.74 7.87
N THR A 93 -19.70 -5.51 6.85
CA THR A 93 -18.76 -6.37 6.15
C THR A 93 -17.62 -5.53 5.58
N TYR A 94 -17.93 -4.44 4.87
CA TYR A 94 -16.92 -3.56 4.31
C TYR A 94 -15.99 -2.99 5.38
N ARG A 95 -16.53 -2.51 6.50
CA ARG A 95 -15.73 -2.03 7.64
C ARG A 95 -14.81 -3.12 8.19
N TYR A 96 -15.29 -4.35 8.35
CA TYR A 96 -14.46 -5.48 8.77
C TYR A 96 -13.33 -5.75 7.76
N TRP A 97 -13.64 -5.75 6.46
CA TRP A 97 -12.64 -5.89 5.41
C TRP A 97 -11.59 -4.78 5.48
N LEU A 98 -11.99 -3.53 5.73
CA LEU A 98 -11.05 -2.43 5.92
C LEU A 98 -10.14 -2.65 7.13
N LEU A 99 -10.62 -3.23 8.25
CA LEU A 99 -9.80 -3.47 9.46
C LEU A 99 -8.57 -4.34 9.20
N THR A 100 -8.59 -5.17 8.16
CA THR A 100 -7.45 -6.00 7.76
C THR A 100 -6.33 -5.24 7.04
N SER A 101 -6.59 -4.00 6.62
CA SER A 101 -5.60 -3.09 6.01
C SER A 101 -4.58 -2.59 7.04
N HIS A 102 -3.51 -1.92 6.61
CA HIS A 102 -2.45 -1.48 7.52
C HIS A 102 -2.97 -0.54 8.60
N PHE A 103 -3.86 0.37 8.22
CA PHE A 103 -4.49 1.35 9.12
C PHE A 103 -5.98 1.13 9.33
N GLY A 104 -6.54 0.00 8.90
CA GLY A 104 -7.95 -0.30 9.15
C GLY A 104 -8.94 0.57 8.36
N CYS A 105 -8.48 1.25 7.31
CA CYS A 105 -9.25 2.22 6.54
C CYS A 105 -9.00 2.14 5.02
N GLY A 106 -8.12 1.27 4.53
CA GLY A 106 -7.79 1.18 3.11
C GLY A 106 -8.41 -0.03 2.41
N HIS A 107 -9.16 0.20 1.34
CA HIS A 107 -9.41 -0.81 0.32
C HIS A 107 -8.15 -0.98 -0.52
N VAL A 108 -7.58 0.12 -0.99
CA VAL A 108 -6.29 0.15 -1.68
C VAL A 108 -5.33 0.97 -0.81
N GLU A 109 -4.11 0.48 -0.63
CA GLU A 109 -3.07 1.15 0.15
C GLU A 109 -1.84 1.41 -0.71
N LEU A 110 -1.22 2.57 -0.53
CA LEU A 110 -0.02 3.00 -1.22
C LEU A 110 1.01 3.49 -0.18
N GLY A 111 2.09 2.75 -0.01
CA GLY A 111 3.24 3.12 0.81
C GLY A 111 4.19 4.05 0.06
N PHE A 112 4.64 5.08 0.78
CA PHE A 112 5.60 6.05 0.28
C PHE A 112 6.52 6.55 1.39
N TYR A 113 7.61 7.18 1.01
CA TYR A 113 8.43 7.96 1.92
C TYR A 113 8.77 9.31 1.31
N GLU A 114 9.03 10.30 2.16
CA GLU A 114 9.58 11.58 1.76
C GLU A 114 11.08 11.59 2.05
N LEU A 115 11.86 12.02 1.06
CA LEU A 115 13.29 12.23 1.15
C LEU A 115 13.65 13.49 0.36
N GLN A 116 14.32 14.46 0.99
CA GLN A 116 14.74 15.72 0.35
C GLN A 116 13.57 16.46 -0.35
N GLY A 117 12.40 16.52 0.31
CA GLY A 117 11.20 17.18 -0.23
C GLY A 117 10.52 16.44 -1.40
N ARG A 118 11.00 15.26 -1.78
CA ARG A 118 10.41 14.42 -2.83
C ARG A 118 9.71 13.22 -2.25
N TRP A 119 8.51 12.95 -2.75
CA TRP A 119 7.77 11.74 -2.42
C TRP A 119 8.19 10.58 -3.30
N VAL A 120 8.49 9.44 -2.68
CA VAL A 120 8.91 8.22 -3.34
C VAL A 120 7.93 7.11 -3.01
N PHE A 121 7.18 6.67 -4.01
CA PHE A 121 6.23 5.58 -3.87
C PHE A 121 6.94 4.23 -4.03
N PHE A 122 6.70 3.28 -3.12
CA PHE A 122 7.44 2.01 -3.10
C PHE A 122 6.56 0.76 -2.97
N GLY A 123 5.24 0.92 -2.78
CA GLY A 123 4.37 -0.25 -2.79
C GLY A 123 2.90 0.08 -2.76
N ALA A 124 2.13 -0.55 -3.63
CA ALA A 124 0.68 -0.46 -3.63
C ALA A 124 0.05 -1.85 -3.46
N ARG A 125 -1.13 -1.87 -2.86
CA ARG A 125 -1.85 -3.11 -2.56
C ARG A 125 -3.35 -2.88 -2.52
N ASN A 126 -4.09 -3.61 -3.34
CA ASN A 126 -5.51 -3.85 -3.12
C ASN A 126 -5.67 -4.87 -1.96
N MET A 127 -6.15 -4.41 -0.81
CA MET A 127 -6.35 -5.20 0.39
C MET A 127 -7.47 -6.22 0.25
N ALA A 128 -8.55 -5.86 -0.46
CA ALA A 128 -9.65 -6.80 -0.72
C ALA A 128 -9.15 -7.97 -1.56
N LEU A 129 -8.49 -7.71 -2.68
CA LEU A 129 -7.89 -8.75 -3.52
C LEU A 129 -6.90 -9.61 -2.70
N ALA A 130 -6.04 -8.96 -1.92
CA ALA A 130 -5.06 -9.65 -1.10
C ALA A 130 -5.67 -10.59 -0.04
N ASN A 131 -6.80 -10.23 0.55
CA ASN A 131 -7.49 -11.08 1.51
C ASN A 131 -8.32 -12.16 0.83
N ALA A 132 -8.97 -11.85 -0.30
CA ALA A 132 -9.67 -12.85 -1.10
C ALA A 132 -8.72 -14.00 -1.47
N VAL A 133 -7.52 -13.67 -1.95
CA VAL A 133 -6.47 -14.67 -2.25
C VAL A 133 -6.06 -15.46 -0.99
N ARG A 134 -5.88 -14.79 0.16
CA ARG A 134 -5.50 -15.48 1.41
C ARG A 134 -6.56 -16.43 1.94
N LEU A 135 -7.84 -16.11 1.71
CA LEU A 135 -8.99 -16.89 2.18
C LEU A 135 -9.48 -17.91 1.15
N GLY A 136 -8.84 -18.01 -0.02
CA GLY A 136 -9.31 -18.89 -1.10
C GLY A 136 -10.62 -18.44 -1.74
N LEU A 137 -10.95 -17.15 -1.65
CA LEU A 137 -12.20 -16.55 -2.17
C LEU A 137 -12.03 -15.85 -3.51
N SER A 138 -10.93 -16.13 -4.23
CA SER A 138 -10.66 -15.59 -5.56
C SER A 138 -11.86 -15.81 -6.49
N GLY A 139 -12.39 -14.75 -7.11
CA GLY A 139 -13.50 -14.82 -8.07
C GLY A 139 -14.89 -14.40 -7.53
N LYS A 140 -15.07 -14.19 -6.22
CA LYS A 140 -16.37 -13.76 -5.66
C LYS A 140 -16.44 -12.23 -5.54
N GLY A 141 -16.93 -11.51 -6.56
CA GLY A 141 -17.53 -10.15 -6.49
C GLY A 141 -16.80 -8.97 -5.82
N LEU A 142 -15.58 -9.16 -5.30
CA LEU A 142 -14.79 -8.17 -4.58
C LEU A 142 -13.84 -7.45 -5.55
N GLY A 143 -14.33 -6.46 -6.30
CA GLY A 143 -13.55 -5.51 -7.13
C GLY A 143 -12.05 -5.85 -7.29
N HIS A 144 -11.76 -6.75 -8.23
CA HIS A 144 -10.53 -7.57 -8.25
C HIS A 144 -9.39 -6.98 -9.08
N SER A 145 -9.55 -5.78 -9.64
CA SER A 145 -8.56 -5.26 -10.58
C SER A 145 -7.26 -4.91 -9.85
N ALA A 146 -6.15 -5.45 -10.36
CA ALA A 146 -4.82 -5.03 -9.96
C ALA A 146 -4.55 -3.58 -10.39
N ASP A 147 -5.31 -3.08 -11.37
CA ASP A 147 -5.16 -1.75 -11.95
C ASP A 147 -5.65 -0.65 -11.00
N SER A 148 -6.57 -0.93 -10.05
CA SER A 148 -6.95 0.06 -9.03
C SER A 148 -5.77 0.53 -8.16
N SER A 149 -4.70 -0.27 -8.06
CA SER A 149 -3.45 0.16 -7.41
C SER A 149 -2.70 1.20 -8.25
N LEU A 150 -2.69 1.04 -9.58
CA LEU A 150 -2.10 1.99 -10.51
C LEU A 150 -2.92 3.28 -10.58
N ASP A 151 -4.25 3.17 -10.57
CA ASP A 151 -5.15 4.33 -10.55
C ASP A 151 -4.95 5.18 -9.30
N LEU A 152 -4.81 4.55 -8.13
CA LEU A 152 -4.48 5.26 -6.90
C LEU A 152 -3.12 5.97 -6.99
N ILE A 153 -2.10 5.33 -7.58
CA ILE A 153 -0.78 5.95 -7.78
C ILE A 153 -0.91 7.19 -8.65
N ARG A 154 -1.55 7.07 -9.82
CA ARG A 154 -1.75 8.17 -10.77
C ARG A 154 -2.55 9.33 -10.16
N ALA A 155 -3.60 9.02 -9.41
CA ALA A 155 -4.40 10.02 -8.72
C ALA A 155 -3.57 10.77 -7.64
N CYS A 156 -2.78 10.04 -6.85
CA CYS A 156 -1.87 10.66 -5.87
C CYS A 156 -0.83 11.55 -6.55
N GLN A 157 -0.19 11.08 -7.64
CA GLN A 157 0.78 11.86 -8.40
C GLN A 157 0.18 13.16 -8.94
N THR A 158 -1.01 13.08 -9.54
CA THR A 158 -1.71 14.25 -10.09
C THR A 158 -2.03 15.27 -9.00
N LEU A 159 -2.55 14.82 -7.85
CA LEU A 159 -2.86 15.69 -6.73
C LEU A 159 -1.62 16.35 -6.13
N LEU A 160 -0.53 15.60 -5.98
CA LEU A 160 0.74 16.12 -5.45
C LEU A 160 1.40 17.11 -6.41
N ALA A 161 1.38 16.83 -7.71
CA ALA A 161 1.90 17.73 -8.74
C ALA A 161 1.17 19.08 -8.73
N ARG A 162 -0.16 19.09 -8.56
CA ARG A 162 -0.97 20.32 -8.40
C ARG A 162 -0.59 21.13 -7.15
N ASN A 163 0.00 20.50 -6.14
CA ASN A 163 0.47 21.13 -4.92
C ASN A 163 1.99 21.38 -4.91
N GLY A 164 2.66 21.25 -6.07
CA GLY A 164 4.10 21.48 -6.19
C GLY A 164 4.98 20.44 -5.47
N VAL A 165 4.44 19.28 -5.11
CA VAL A 165 5.19 18.21 -4.44
C VAL A 165 5.74 17.25 -5.50
N PRO A 166 7.06 17.20 -5.73
CA PRO A 166 7.62 16.30 -6.71
C PRO A 166 7.50 14.85 -6.27
N THR A 167 7.20 13.97 -7.21
CA THR A 167 7.04 12.54 -6.96
C THR A 167 7.93 11.70 -7.84
N ARG A 168 8.29 10.50 -7.38
CA ARG A 168 8.87 9.45 -8.23
C ARG A 168 8.43 8.07 -7.75
N TRP A 169 8.58 7.08 -8.61
CA TRP A 169 8.48 5.69 -8.23
C TRP A 169 9.84 5.16 -7.75
N ALA A 170 9.87 4.30 -6.73
CA ALA A 170 11.08 3.62 -6.28
C ALA A 170 11.46 2.51 -7.27
N GLU A 171 12.75 2.22 -7.36
CA GLU A 171 13.23 1.10 -8.17
C GLU A 171 12.62 -0.23 -7.71
N PRO A 172 12.40 -1.22 -8.60
CA PRO A 172 11.78 -2.49 -8.22
C PRO A 172 12.52 -3.23 -7.11
N SER A 173 13.85 -3.09 -7.06
CA SER A 173 14.71 -3.63 -6.01
C SER A 173 14.44 -2.97 -4.65
N GLU A 174 14.31 -1.65 -4.63
CA GLU A 174 13.96 -0.87 -3.45
C GLU A 174 12.54 -1.18 -2.98
N CYS A 175 11.58 -1.25 -3.91
CA CYS A 175 10.20 -1.64 -3.62
C CYS A 175 10.13 -3.02 -2.94
N ALA A 176 10.89 -4.00 -3.44
CA ALA A 176 10.95 -5.33 -2.84
C ALA A 176 11.56 -5.31 -1.43
N ARG A 177 12.66 -4.58 -1.25
CA ARG A 177 13.35 -4.41 0.03
C ARG A 177 12.46 -3.78 1.09
N LEU A 178 11.71 -2.73 0.74
CA LEU A 178 10.82 -2.01 1.65
C LEU A 178 9.47 -2.72 1.89
N SER A 179 9.01 -3.54 0.94
CA SER A 179 7.74 -4.29 1.05
C SER A 179 7.87 -5.61 1.83
N LEU A 180 9.06 -6.20 1.90
CA LEU A 180 9.30 -7.50 2.51
C LEU A 180 9.78 -7.38 3.95
N HIS A 181 8.89 -7.71 4.90
CA HIS A 181 9.32 -7.87 6.29
C HIS A 181 10.05 -9.21 6.46
N PRO A 182 11.29 -9.24 6.98
CA PRO A 182 12.10 -10.47 7.06
C PRO A 182 11.45 -11.62 7.83
N GLN A 183 10.57 -11.29 8.78
CA GLN A 183 9.88 -12.28 9.63
C GLN A 183 8.55 -12.79 9.05
N LEU A 184 8.06 -12.21 7.94
CA LEU A 184 6.77 -12.60 7.35
C LEU A 184 6.90 -13.59 6.19
N VAL A 185 8.11 -13.81 5.68
CA VAL A 185 8.38 -14.73 4.57
C VAL A 185 9.35 -15.79 5.05
N HIS A 186 9.00 -17.06 4.86
CA HIS A 186 9.90 -18.16 5.15
C HIS A 186 11.21 -18.00 4.36
N HIS A 187 12.33 -18.28 5.02
CA HIS A 187 13.67 -18.14 4.44
C HIS A 187 13.78 -18.83 3.07
N ASP A 188 13.25 -20.04 2.96
CA ASP A 188 13.31 -20.87 1.75
C ASP A 188 12.47 -20.30 0.59
N GLN A 189 11.48 -19.46 0.89
CA GLN A 189 10.63 -18.79 -0.10
C GLN A 189 11.10 -17.38 -0.42
N ARG A 190 12.05 -16.83 0.36
CA ARG A 190 12.41 -15.41 0.33
C ARG A 190 12.86 -14.96 -1.06
N GLN A 191 13.77 -15.68 -1.69
CA GLN A 191 14.26 -15.35 -3.03
C GLN A 191 13.14 -15.40 -4.08
N ARG A 192 12.27 -16.41 -4.02
CA ARG A 192 11.15 -16.55 -4.96
C ARG A 192 10.18 -15.38 -4.82
N VAL A 193 9.79 -15.05 -3.59
CA VAL A 193 8.86 -13.94 -3.31
C VAL A 193 9.50 -12.61 -3.73
N GLU A 194 10.78 -12.41 -3.44
CA GLU A 194 11.51 -11.20 -3.85
C GLU A 194 11.52 -11.04 -5.37
N ARG A 195 11.82 -12.10 -6.13
CA ARG A 195 11.76 -12.08 -7.61
C ARG A 195 10.36 -11.77 -8.11
N GLN A 196 9.31 -12.36 -7.51
CA GLN A 196 7.92 -12.08 -7.88
C GLN A 196 7.56 -10.60 -7.65
N ILE A 197 7.95 -10.05 -6.50
CA ILE A 197 7.69 -8.65 -6.16
C ILE A 197 8.45 -7.71 -7.11
N LYS A 198 9.73 -7.98 -7.38
CA LYS A 198 10.54 -7.22 -8.35
C LYS A 198 9.89 -7.21 -9.74
N ARG A 199 9.48 -8.38 -10.25
CA ARG A 199 8.80 -8.48 -11.56
C ARG A 199 7.49 -7.70 -11.61
N ARG A 200 6.69 -7.77 -10.53
CA ARG A 200 5.45 -7.00 -10.43
C ARG A 200 5.71 -5.50 -10.51
N TYR A 201 6.65 -4.99 -9.71
CA TYR A 201 6.96 -3.57 -9.69
C TYR A 201 7.64 -3.07 -10.97
N ALA A 202 8.49 -3.88 -11.60
CA ALA A 202 9.03 -3.56 -12.93
C ALA A 202 7.94 -3.47 -14.01
N THR A 203 6.87 -4.27 -13.89
CA THR A 203 5.72 -4.18 -14.79
C THR A 203 4.90 -2.92 -14.53
N TRP A 204 4.69 -2.55 -13.27
CA TRP A 204 4.00 -1.32 -12.91
C TRP A 204 4.78 -0.07 -13.32
N GLN A 205 6.09 -0.05 -13.09
CA GLN A 205 6.96 1.05 -13.51
C GLN A 205 6.82 1.34 -15.01
N ARG A 206 6.96 0.31 -15.87
CA ARG A 206 6.77 0.46 -17.33
C ARG A 206 5.39 1.03 -17.70
N ARG A 207 4.33 0.61 -17.00
CA ARG A 207 2.95 1.10 -17.24
C ARG A 207 2.72 2.54 -16.77
N LEU A 208 3.46 2.98 -15.76
CA LEU A 208 3.43 4.37 -15.28
C LEU A 208 4.22 5.27 -16.23
N GLU A 209 5.43 4.84 -16.64
CA GLU A 209 6.25 5.56 -17.63
C GLU A 209 5.54 5.76 -18.97
N SER A 210 4.81 4.74 -19.46
CA SER A 210 4.01 4.85 -20.69
C SER A 210 2.80 5.79 -20.57
N TYR A 211 2.32 6.02 -19.35
CA TYR A 211 1.21 6.93 -19.10
C TYR A 211 1.69 8.39 -19.06
N ASP A 212 2.86 8.63 -18.47
CA ASP A 212 3.46 9.96 -18.45
C ASP A 212 3.83 10.41 -19.88
N SER A 213 4.29 9.49 -20.74
CA SER A 213 4.58 9.81 -22.15
C SER A 213 3.33 10.05 -23.03
N SER A 214 2.17 9.48 -22.67
CA SER A 214 0.91 9.68 -23.40
C SER A 214 0.10 10.88 -22.92
N SER A 215 0.23 11.26 -21.65
CA SER A 215 -0.36 12.50 -21.12
C SER A 215 0.36 13.76 -21.59
N LEU A 216 1.65 13.65 -21.96
CA LEU A 216 2.42 14.72 -22.60
C LEU A 216 2.17 14.88 -24.11
N SER A 217 1.50 13.90 -24.76
CA SER A 217 1.20 13.93 -26.20
C SER A 217 -0.26 14.25 -26.54
N SER A 218 -1.07 14.62 -25.54
CA SER A 218 -2.43 15.13 -25.78
C SER A 218 -2.36 16.63 -26.11
N PRO A 219 -2.66 17.06 -27.35
CA PRO A 219 -2.67 18.47 -27.70
C PRO A 219 -3.80 19.17 -26.94
N SER A 220 -3.47 20.30 -26.30
CA SER A 220 -4.45 21.25 -25.80
C SER A 220 -5.40 21.62 -26.95
N LYS A 221 -6.70 21.38 -26.76
CA LYS A 221 -7.75 22.02 -27.54
C LYS A 221 -8.30 23.19 -26.74
#